data_AF-A0AAW2GS86-F1
#
_entry.id   AF-A0AAW2GS86-F1
#
_cell.length_a   1.000
_cell.length_b   1.000
_cell.length_c   1.000
_cell.angle_alpha   90.00
_cell.angle_beta   90.00
_cell.angle_gamma   90.00
#
_symmetry.space_group_name_H-M   'P 1'
#
loop_
_entity.id
_entity.type
_entity.pdbx_description
1 polymer ?
#
loop_
_entity_poly.entity_id
_entity_poly.type
_entity_poly.pdbx_seq_one_letter_code
_entity_poly.pdbx_strand_id
1 'polypeptide(L)'
;MTNLHTEPGNEERTRKNGCVIACLLKKQELMEDSNIKESKIHSLINKEFPDELVGIAHKIARKCLKQVKSITDECEKGFSLYACVARAVHKVADHEEHTRKESEEEEEEEEEGPQTTEAEPQAEAEKVE
;
A
#
# COMPACT_ATOMS: atom_id res chain seq x y z
N MET A 1 -8.79 -4.10 7.84
CA MET A 1 -8.54 -5.54 8.14
C MET A 1 -8.69 -5.84 9.64
N THR A 2 -9.53 -6.81 10.01
CA THR A 2 -9.76 -7.27 11.41
C THR A 2 -8.79 -8.41 11.79
N ASN A 3 -8.51 -8.59 13.09
CA ASN A 3 -7.58 -9.62 13.60
C ASN A 3 -8.26 -10.95 13.93
N LEU A 4 -9.19 -11.43 13.09
CA LEU A 4 -9.97 -12.64 13.36
C LEU A 4 -9.11 -13.90 13.59
N HIS A 5 -7.92 -13.95 13.00
CA HIS A 5 -6.97 -15.06 13.14
C HIS A 5 -6.41 -15.24 14.55
N THR A 6 -6.56 -14.25 15.44
CA THR A 6 -6.15 -14.34 16.86
C THR A 6 -7.28 -14.75 17.79
N GLU A 7 -8.50 -14.94 17.28
CA GLU A 7 -9.61 -15.41 18.10
C GLU A 7 -9.38 -16.88 18.51
N PRO A 8 -9.72 -17.28 19.76
CA PRO A 8 -9.46 -18.64 20.26
C PRO A 8 -10.05 -19.75 19.38
N GLY A 9 -11.20 -19.51 18.75
CA GLY A 9 -11.83 -20.47 17.83
C GLY A 9 -11.04 -20.71 16.53
N ASN A 10 -10.04 -19.89 16.23
CA ASN A 10 -9.28 -19.94 14.98
C ASN A 10 -7.85 -20.46 15.16
N GLU A 11 -7.39 -20.82 16.37
CA GLU A 11 -6.01 -21.25 16.63
C GLU A 11 -5.56 -22.40 15.73
N GLU A 12 -6.37 -23.46 15.60
CA GLU A 12 -6.03 -24.61 14.75
C GLU A 12 -5.96 -24.22 13.26
N ARG A 13 -6.91 -23.41 12.80
CA ARG A 13 -6.96 -22.93 11.41
C ARG A 13 -5.74 -22.07 11.10
N THR A 14 -5.40 -21.14 11.99
CA THR A 14 -4.22 -20.28 11.91
C THR A 14 -2.95 -21.12 11.83
N ARG A 15 -2.79 -22.12 12.71
CA ARG A 15 -1.64 -23.04 12.69
C ARG A 15 -1.54 -23.82 11.38
N LYS A 16 -2.63 -24.44 10.92
CA LYS A 16 -2.65 -25.21 9.66
C LYS A 16 -2.27 -24.35 8.46
N ASN A 17 -2.86 -23.16 8.35
CA ASN A 17 -2.54 -22.21 7.29
C ASN A 17 -1.07 -21.79 7.34
N GLY A 18 -0.55 -21.54 8.55
CA GLY A 18 0.86 -21.27 8.77
C GLY A 18 1.78 -22.37 8.25
N CYS A 19 1.47 -23.63 8.58
CA CYS A 19 2.23 -24.78 8.09
C CYS A 19 2.16 -24.92 6.56
N VAL A 20 1.01 -24.63 5.94
CA VAL A 20 0.87 -24.65 4.48
C VAL A 20 1.79 -23.59 3.84
N ILE A 21 1.82 -22.37 4.38
CA ILE A 21 2.73 -21.33 3.90
C ILE A 21 4.18 -21.74 4.05
N ALA A 22 4.58 -22.26 5.23
CA ALA A 22 5.93 -22.76 5.45
C ALA A 22 6.31 -23.88 4.46
N CYS A 23 5.38 -24.81 4.20
CA CYS A 23 5.56 -25.88 3.22
C CYS A 23 5.79 -25.34 1.80
N LEU A 24 5.01 -24.35 1.36
CA LEU A 24 5.19 -23.71 0.06
C LEU A 24 6.55 -23.00 -0.06
N LEU A 25 6.94 -22.24 0.97
CA LEU A 25 8.24 -21.56 0.99
C LEU A 25 9.40 -22.56 0.93
N LYS A 26 9.31 -23.69 1.64
CA LYS A 26 10.30 -24.76 1.56
C LYS A 26 10.34 -25.40 0.18
N LYS A 27 9.18 -25.68 -0.42
CA LYS A 27 9.09 -26.26 -1.78
C LYS A 27 9.68 -25.34 -2.85
N GLN A 28 9.60 -24.03 -2.67
CA GLN A 28 10.23 -23.03 -3.54
C GLN A 28 11.70 -22.74 -3.16
N GLU A 29 12.26 -23.50 -2.22
CA GLU A 29 13.61 -23.31 -1.68
C GLU A 29 13.86 -21.89 -1.14
N LEU A 30 12.81 -21.21 -0.69
CA LEU A 30 12.83 -19.88 -0.06
C LEU A 30 12.98 -19.96 1.46
N MET A 31 12.79 -21.15 2.03
CA MET A 31 12.89 -21.39 3.47
C MET A 31 13.56 -22.74 3.71
N GLU A 32 14.37 -22.82 4.75
CA GLU A 32 15.01 -24.04 5.25
C GLU A 32 14.86 -24.05 6.75
N ASP A 33 14.24 -25.11 7.26
CA ASP A 33 13.67 -25.14 8.60
C ASP A 33 12.81 -23.89 8.87
N SER A 34 13.14 -23.11 9.91
CA SER A 34 12.53 -21.83 10.23
C SER A 34 13.28 -20.62 9.65
N ASN A 35 14.33 -20.82 8.86
CA ASN A 35 15.15 -19.76 8.29
C ASN A 35 14.69 -19.40 6.87
N ILE A 36 14.26 -18.15 6.69
CA ILE A 36 13.86 -17.64 5.38
C ILE A 36 15.11 -17.12 4.64
N LYS A 37 15.27 -17.53 3.38
CA LYS A 37 16.34 -17.11 2.47
C LYS A 37 15.98 -15.75 1.87
N GLU A 38 16.16 -14.68 2.64
CA GLU A 38 15.74 -13.31 2.28
C GLU A 38 16.26 -12.85 0.90
N SER A 39 17.51 -13.19 0.57
CA SER A 39 18.10 -12.86 -0.73
C SER A 39 17.34 -13.49 -1.90
N LYS A 40 16.92 -14.76 -1.77
CA LYS A 40 16.11 -15.43 -2.79
C LYS A 40 14.73 -14.81 -2.95
N ILE A 41 14.11 -14.34 -1.86
CA ILE A 41 12.84 -13.61 -1.93
C ILE A 41 13.02 -12.32 -2.72
N HIS A 42 14.08 -11.56 -2.44
CA HIS A 42 14.37 -10.33 -3.18
C HIS A 42 14.68 -10.59 -4.66
N SER A 43 15.41 -11.66 -4.99
CA SER A 43 15.61 -12.07 -6.38
C SER A 43 14.30 -12.48 -7.06
N LEU A 44 13.42 -13.19 -6.36
CA LEU A 44 12.10 -13.58 -6.88
C LEU A 44 11.24 -12.35 -7.16
N ILE A 45 11.30 -11.33 -6.30
CA ILE A 45 10.57 -10.07 -6.52
C ILE A 45 11.00 -9.41 -7.83
N ASN A 46 12.30 -9.27 -8.05
CA ASN A 46 12.83 -8.69 -9.29
C ASN A 46 12.47 -9.51 -10.55
N LYS A 47 12.18 -10.80 -10.40
CA LYS A 47 11.91 -11.71 -11.51
C LYS A 47 10.42 -11.79 -11.85
N GLU A 48 9.55 -11.77 -10.86
CA GLU A 48 8.14 -12.13 -11.01
C GLU A 48 7.18 -10.93 -10.88
N PHE A 49 7.63 -9.80 -10.33
CA PHE A 49 6.79 -8.61 -10.19
C PHE A 49 7.04 -7.65 -11.36
N PRO A 50 5.99 -6.94 -11.81
CA PRO A 50 6.17 -5.91 -12.84
C PRO A 50 6.90 -4.69 -12.27
N ASP A 51 7.62 -3.97 -13.13
CA ASP A 51 8.56 -2.92 -12.72
C ASP A 51 7.93 -1.85 -11.82
N GLU A 52 6.67 -1.48 -12.08
CA GLU A 52 5.92 -0.51 -11.29
C GLU A 52 5.65 -0.97 -9.84
N LEU A 53 5.59 -2.28 -9.59
CA LEU A 53 5.31 -2.85 -8.26
C LEU A 53 6.56 -3.35 -7.54
N VAL A 54 7.69 -3.57 -8.23
CA VAL A 54 8.93 -4.11 -7.66
C VAL A 54 9.37 -3.32 -6.42
N GLY A 55 9.37 -1.98 -6.49
CA GLY A 55 9.75 -1.12 -5.37
C GLY A 55 8.88 -1.31 -4.14
N ILE A 56 7.56 -1.42 -4.33
CA ILE A 56 6.57 -1.66 -3.26
C ILE A 56 6.76 -3.06 -2.68
N ALA A 57 6.89 -4.08 -3.54
CA ALA A 57 7.12 -5.46 -3.13
C ALA A 57 8.38 -5.62 -2.28
N HIS A 58 9.51 -4.99 -2.67
CA HIS A 58 10.74 -4.98 -1.87
C HIS A 58 10.55 -4.29 -0.52
N LYS A 59 9.76 -3.21 -0.45
CA LYS A 59 9.47 -2.51 0.80
C LYS A 59 8.64 -3.38 1.75
N ILE A 60 7.62 -4.05 1.24
CA ILE A 60 6.78 -4.99 2.01
C ILE A 60 7.62 -6.17 2.50
N ALA A 61 8.40 -6.79 1.61
CA ALA A 61 9.25 -7.93 1.95
C ALA A 61 10.23 -7.59 3.08
N ARG A 62 10.99 -6.49 2.96
CA ARG A 62 11.93 -6.04 4.01
C ARG A 62 11.23 -5.87 5.37
N LYS A 63 10.05 -5.25 5.37
CA LYS A 63 9.27 -5.02 6.59
C LYS A 63 8.82 -6.33 7.23
N CYS A 64 8.22 -7.23 6.44
CA CYS A 64 7.63 -8.45 6.96
C CYS A 64 8.68 -9.50 7.35
N LEU A 65 9.77 -9.62 6.59
CA LEU A 65 10.89 -10.50 6.95
C LEU A 65 11.54 -10.07 8.27
N LYS A 66 11.75 -8.77 8.47
CA LYS A 66 12.24 -8.23 9.75
C LYS A 66 11.29 -8.56 10.91
N GLN A 67 9.98 -8.50 10.70
CA GLN A 67 8.98 -8.77 11.74
C GLN A 67 9.02 -10.22 12.22
N VAL A 68 9.23 -11.18 11.31
CA VAL A 68 9.17 -12.62 11.65
C VAL A 68 10.54 -13.23 11.96
N LYS A 69 11.60 -12.43 11.94
CA LYS A 69 12.98 -12.91 12.04
C LYS A 69 13.23 -13.80 13.26
N SER A 70 12.69 -13.43 14.43
CA SER A 70 12.91 -14.12 15.70
C SER A 70 11.99 -15.31 15.96
N ILE A 71 10.98 -15.55 15.12
CA ILE A 71 10.05 -16.68 15.32
C ILE A 71 10.82 -17.98 15.00
N THR A 72 10.70 -19.01 15.82
CA THR A 72 11.42 -20.28 15.61
C THR A 72 10.51 -21.40 15.12
N ASP A 73 9.23 -21.37 15.45
CA ASP A 73 8.25 -22.29 14.90
C ASP A 73 7.93 -21.93 13.44
N GLU A 74 8.01 -22.92 12.56
CA GLU A 74 7.88 -22.70 11.12
C GLU A 74 6.45 -22.32 10.73
N CYS A 75 5.46 -22.94 11.36
CA CYS A 75 4.06 -22.69 11.06
C CYS A 75 3.66 -21.30 11.55
N GLU A 76 4.05 -20.93 12.77
CA GLU A 76 3.86 -19.59 13.32
C GLU A 76 4.57 -18.52 12.46
N LYS A 77 5.81 -18.79 12.05
CA LYS A 77 6.57 -17.89 11.16
C LYS A 77 5.87 -17.73 9.82
N GLY A 78 5.42 -18.83 9.20
CA GLY A 78 4.71 -18.83 7.93
C GLY A 78 3.43 -18.01 7.99
N PHE A 79 2.61 -18.22 9.03
CA PHE A 79 1.38 -17.46 9.19
C PHE A 79 1.64 -15.98 9.46
N SER A 80 2.59 -15.67 10.35
CA SER A 80 2.94 -14.29 10.70
C SER A 80 3.46 -13.51 9.49
N LEU A 81 4.25 -14.16 8.63
CA LEU A 81 4.74 -13.57 7.40
C LEU A 81 3.58 -13.26 6.45
N TYR A 82 2.71 -14.25 6.22
CA TYR A 82 1.52 -14.09 5.38
C TYR A 82 0.62 -12.96 5.88
N ALA A 83 0.32 -12.94 7.18
CA ALA A 83 -0.52 -11.91 7.79
C ALA A 83 0.10 -10.52 7.66
N CYS A 84 1.42 -10.38 7.81
CA CYS A 84 2.11 -9.11 7.58
C CYS A 84 1.96 -8.64 6.12
N VAL A 85 2.22 -9.53 5.15
CA VAL A 85 2.12 -9.22 3.73
C VAL A 85 0.69 -8.83 3.38
N ALA A 86 -0.31 -9.61 3.78
CA ALA A 86 -1.72 -9.32 3.52
C ALA A 86 -2.17 -7.96 4.08
N ARG A 87 -1.76 -7.63 5.31
CA ARG A 87 -2.02 -6.31 5.91
C ARG A 87 -1.32 -5.18 5.17
N ALA A 88 -0.09 -5.40 4.70
CA ALA A 88 0.67 -4.39 3.97
C ALA A 88 0.08 -4.13 2.58
N VAL A 89 -0.29 -5.18 1.85
CA VAL A 89 -0.94 -5.08 0.54
C VAL A 89 -2.29 -4.38 0.65
N HIS A 90 -3.12 -4.75 1.64
CA HIS A 90 -4.40 -4.07 1.87
C HIS A 90 -4.21 -2.55 2.07
N LYS A 91 -3.19 -2.14 2.83
CA LYS A 91 -2.90 -0.71 3.04
C LYS A 91 -2.46 0.00 1.76
N VAL A 92 -1.73 -0.68 0.88
CA VAL A 92 -1.32 -0.10 -0.41
C VAL A 92 -2.53 0.09 -1.31
N ALA A 93 -3.40 -0.93 -1.41
CA ALA A 93 -4.62 -0.86 -2.21
C ALA A 93 -5.56 0.26 -1.74
N ASP A 94 -5.75 0.42 -0.42
CA ASP A 94 -6.57 1.52 0.14
C ASP A 94 -5.99 2.91 -0.20
N HIS A 95 -4.67 3.01 -0.42
CA HIS A 95 -4.03 4.28 -0.79
C HIS A 95 -4.17 4.60 -2.28
N GLU A 96 -4.26 3.60 -3.17
CA GLU A 96 -4.46 3.83 -4.60
C GLU A 96 -5.86 4.39 -4.93
N GLU A 97 -6.89 4.03 -4.15
CA GLU A 97 -8.24 4.59 -4.33
C GLU A 97 -8.35 6.08 -4.02
N HIS A 98 -7.46 6.63 -3.17
CA HIS A 98 -7.43 8.05 -2.85
C HIS A 98 -6.68 8.89 -3.90
N THR A 99 -5.63 8.34 -4.53
CA THR A 99 -4.83 9.08 -5.51
C THR A 99 -5.48 9.19 -6.90
N ARG A 100 -6.55 8.44 -7.20
CA ARG A 100 -7.22 8.49 -8.52
C ARG A 100 -8.25 9.61 -8.66
N LYS A 101 -8.68 10.26 -7.58
CA LYS A 101 -9.75 11.29 -7.61
C LYS A 101 -9.25 12.73 -7.60
N GLU A 102 -7.97 12.98 -7.42
CA GLU A 102 -7.41 14.33 -7.32
C GLU A 102 -6.83 14.86 -8.64
N SER A 103 -7.07 14.18 -9.78
CA SER A 103 -6.51 14.58 -11.08
C SER A 103 -7.54 14.80 -12.20
N GLU A 104 -8.84 14.95 -11.90
CA GLU A 104 -9.89 15.20 -12.90
C GLU A 104 -10.60 16.55 -12.73
N GLU A 105 -10.08 17.47 -11.90
CA GLU A 105 -10.61 18.84 -11.79
C GLU A 105 -9.53 19.90 -12.02
N GLU A 106 -8.80 19.85 -13.14
CA GLU A 106 -8.13 21.04 -13.69
C GLU A 106 -8.28 21.07 -15.23
N GLU A 107 -8.66 22.26 -15.74
CA GLU A 107 -9.03 22.66 -17.13
C GLU A 107 -10.47 22.28 -17.54
N GLU A 108 -11.37 23.21 -17.89
CA GLU A 108 -11.28 24.39 -18.79
C GLU A 108 -12.00 25.60 -18.12
N GLU A 109 -11.73 26.89 -18.34
CA GLU A 109 -11.44 27.60 -19.58
C GLU A 109 -11.01 29.04 -19.22
N GLU A 110 -9.93 29.54 -19.84
CA GLU A 110 -9.46 30.94 -19.79
C GLU A 110 -9.97 31.68 -21.03
N GLU A 111 -10.50 32.90 -20.90
CA GLU A 111 -10.59 33.88 -22.00
C GLU A 111 -10.52 35.31 -21.42
N GLU A 112 -9.73 36.13 -22.12
CA GLU A 112 -9.04 37.34 -21.68
C GLU A 112 -9.88 38.63 -21.58
N GLY A 113 -9.35 39.64 -20.87
CA GLY A 113 -9.68 41.05 -21.14
C GLY A 113 -9.34 42.04 -20.01
N PRO A 114 -8.42 43.01 -20.20
CA PRO A 114 -7.76 43.73 -19.11
C PRO A 114 -8.45 45.04 -18.71
N GLN A 115 -8.35 45.45 -17.44
CA GLN A 115 -8.64 46.84 -17.04
C GLN A 115 -7.57 47.41 -16.12
N THR A 116 -6.98 48.49 -16.61
CA THR A 116 -5.95 49.35 -16.00
C THR A 116 -6.56 50.41 -15.07
N THR A 117 -5.94 50.57 -13.90
CA THR A 117 -5.67 51.79 -13.09
C THR A 117 -6.68 52.96 -13.04
N GLU A 118 -7.20 53.15 -11.81
CA GLU A 118 -7.37 54.39 -11.00
C GLU A 118 -7.86 55.72 -11.64
N ALA A 119 -9.02 56.20 -11.17
CA ALA A 119 -9.22 57.52 -10.49
C ALA A 119 -10.72 57.86 -10.30
N GLU A 120 -11.13 58.17 -9.06
CA GLU A 120 -12.35 58.96 -8.71
C GLU A 120 -12.15 60.47 -9.09
N PRO A 121 -13.14 61.42 -8.99
CA PRO A 121 -14.42 61.38 -8.27
C PRO A 121 -15.64 62.10 -8.94
N GLN A 122 -16.74 62.16 -8.17
CA GLN A 122 -17.74 63.26 -8.02
C GLN A 122 -19.03 63.36 -8.90
N ALA A 123 -20.15 63.18 -8.19
CA ALA A 123 -21.41 63.95 -8.13
C ALA A 123 -21.86 64.82 -9.32
N GLU A 124 -23.14 64.74 -9.68
CA GLU A 124 -24.16 65.76 -9.36
C GLU A 124 -25.55 65.35 -9.89
N ALA A 125 -26.59 65.78 -9.17
CA ALA A 125 -28.00 65.66 -9.53
C ALA A 125 -28.40 66.76 -10.51
N GLU A 126 -29.32 66.52 -11.46
CA GLU A 126 -30.47 67.41 -11.72
C GLU A 126 -31.52 66.77 -12.65
N LYS A 127 -32.71 67.33 -12.55
CA LYS A 127 -34.06 67.00 -13.02
C LYS A 127 -34.35 67.23 -14.52
N VAL A 128 -35.41 66.52 -14.97
CA VAL A 128 -36.55 66.98 -15.82
C VAL A 128 -36.27 67.30 -17.29
N GLU A 129 -36.94 66.55 -18.17
CA GLU A 129 -38.08 67.02 -18.98
C GLU A 129 -39.04 65.85 -19.27
#